data_AF-A0A9E5BSD1-F1
#
_entry.id   AF-A0A9E5BSD1-F1
#
_cell.length_a   1.000
_cell.length_b   1.000
_cell.length_c   1.000
_cell.angle_alpha   90.00
_cell.angle_beta   90.00
_cell.angle_gamma   90.00
#
_symmetry.space_group_name_H-M   'P 1'
#
loop_
_entity.id
_entity.type
_entity.pdbx_description
1 polymer ?
#
loop_
_entity_poly.entity_id
_entity_poly.type
_entity_poly.pdbx_seq_one_letter_code
_entity_poly.pdbx_strand_id
1 'polypeptide(L)'
;MRRSGPLSGNVQVPGAKNSVLKLMAATLLAEGEFVLTNVPAIADVDTMSDLLIALGVKTKWLGPHELSLTNSGNISTEAPFENVDKIRASINVLGPLLTHYGQALINWPGGDDFGGRPIDLHISGLEKMGATIEQNLLNINAYADELRGAEIELSFASVGATENILTAAIYAKGTTVIDNAAREPEIGDLCNMLVAMGAQIEGIGTSRLVIHGSKKGSLHGVRHAVINDRVQAATYIAAVAIAGGDVQVRGARPEHMEMVINKYTQMGVSIYPQR
;
A
#
# COMPACT_ATOMS: atom_id res chain seq x y z
N MET A 1 -15.81 -13.88 27.12
CA MET A 1 -16.21 -12.46 26.94
C MET A 1 -17.28 -12.12 27.97
N ARG A 2 -17.22 -10.93 28.61
CA ARG A 2 -18.31 -10.39 29.45
C ARG A 2 -19.04 -9.31 28.66
N ARG A 3 -20.37 -9.19 28.79
CA ARG A 3 -21.11 -8.06 28.17
C ARG A 3 -20.59 -6.75 28.75
N SER A 4 -20.26 -5.79 27.90
CA SER A 4 -20.02 -4.42 28.34
C SER A 4 -21.35 -3.67 28.51
N GLY A 5 -21.33 -2.61 29.33
CA GLY A 5 -22.34 -1.56 29.25
C GLY A 5 -22.06 -0.58 28.09
N PRO A 6 -22.74 0.58 28.07
CA PRO A 6 -22.47 1.64 27.09
C PRO A 6 -21.00 2.06 27.09
N LEU A 7 -20.44 2.29 25.90
CA LEU A 7 -19.05 2.70 25.73
C LEU A 7 -18.94 4.23 25.90
N SER A 8 -17.92 4.70 26.60
CA SER A 8 -17.64 6.13 26.70
C SER A 8 -16.14 6.42 26.70
N GLY A 9 -15.77 7.57 26.14
CA GLY A 9 -14.40 8.09 26.22
C GLY A 9 -13.80 8.49 24.87
N ASN A 10 -12.48 8.39 24.76
CA ASN A 10 -11.72 8.79 23.58
C ASN A 10 -10.86 7.63 23.11
N VAL A 11 -10.79 7.40 21.79
CA VAL A 11 -9.92 6.41 21.18
C VAL A 11 -9.16 7.02 20.02
N GLN A 12 -7.86 6.77 19.94
CA GLN A 12 -7.01 7.20 18.83
C GLN A 12 -6.99 6.12 17.75
N VAL A 13 -7.26 6.52 16.51
CA VAL A 13 -7.12 5.64 15.34
C VAL A 13 -5.64 5.62 14.95
N PRO A 14 -4.97 4.45 14.87
CA PRO A 14 -3.58 4.35 14.45
C PRO A 14 -3.46 4.52 12.93
N GLY A 15 -2.24 4.46 12.39
CA GLY A 15 -2.03 4.44 10.94
C GLY A 15 -2.59 3.19 10.27
N ALA A 16 -2.95 3.36 9.00
CA ALA A 16 -3.57 2.35 8.18
C ALA A 16 -2.58 1.23 7.84
N LYS A 17 -2.89 0.01 8.27
CA LYS A 17 -2.13 -1.19 7.85
C LYS A 17 -2.01 -1.25 6.34
N ASN A 18 -3.14 -1.08 5.66
CA ASN A 18 -3.20 -1.18 4.21
C ASN A 18 -2.50 -0.02 3.50
N SER A 19 -2.15 1.08 4.18
CA SER A 19 -1.29 2.10 3.59
C SER A 19 0.19 1.77 3.83
N VAL A 20 0.56 1.53 5.09
CA VAL A 20 1.98 1.41 5.47
C VAL A 20 2.72 0.30 4.73
N LEU A 21 2.07 -0.84 4.46
CA LEU A 21 2.70 -1.93 3.70
C LEU A 21 3.08 -1.52 2.27
N LYS A 22 2.28 -0.63 1.64
CA LYS A 22 2.55 -0.09 0.31
C LYS A 22 3.70 0.92 0.35
N LEU A 23 3.67 1.80 1.35
CA LEU A 23 4.70 2.82 1.57
C LEU A 23 6.07 2.18 1.87
N MET A 24 6.07 1.08 2.63
CA MET A 24 7.26 0.27 2.89
C MET A 24 7.81 -0.35 1.59
N ALA A 25 6.97 -0.91 0.72
CA ALA A 25 7.43 -1.43 -0.58
C ALA A 25 8.01 -0.32 -1.48
N ALA A 26 7.43 0.88 -1.45
CA ALA A 26 7.87 2.03 -2.25
C ALA A 26 9.30 2.48 -1.92
N THR A 27 9.85 2.16 -0.74
CA THR A 27 11.24 2.51 -0.39
C THR A 27 12.28 1.79 -1.27
N LEU A 28 11.88 0.72 -1.98
CA LEU A 28 12.75 0.05 -2.95
C LEU A 28 13.02 0.91 -4.20
N LEU A 29 12.20 1.95 -4.45
CA LEU A 29 12.30 2.81 -5.62
C LEU A 29 13.42 3.85 -5.55
N ALA A 30 14.02 4.11 -4.39
CA ALA A 30 15.14 5.04 -4.28
C ALA A 30 16.13 4.64 -3.19
N GLU A 31 17.39 4.99 -3.40
CA GLU A 31 18.42 4.93 -2.38
C GLU A 31 18.22 6.07 -1.38
N GLY A 32 18.51 5.81 -0.10
CA GLY A 32 18.42 6.80 0.96
C GLY A 32 17.69 6.31 2.20
N GLU A 33 17.42 7.25 3.11
CA GLU A 33 16.68 7.02 4.34
C GLU A 33 15.23 7.50 4.19
N PHE A 34 14.29 6.62 4.56
CA PHE A 34 12.87 6.89 4.61
C PHE A 34 12.41 6.80 6.05
N VAL A 35 11.59 7.73 6.49
CA VAL A 35 11.01 7.70 7.84
C VAL A 35 9.50 7.73 7.76
N LEU A 36 8.87 6.60 8.07
CA LEU A 36 7.42 6.48 8.16
C LEU A 36 6.99 6.77 9.60
N THR A 37 6.09 7.74 9.78
CA THR A 37 5.48 8.07 11.08
C THR A 37 4.02 7.63 11.12
N ASN A 38 3.44 7.52 12.32
CA ASN A 38 2.11 6.94 12.53
C ASN A 38 2.01 5.46 12.12
N VAL A 39 3.12 4.70 12.21
CA VAL A 39 3.16 3.28 11.85
C VAL A 39 2.44 2.44 12.93
N PRO A 40 1.47 1.58 12.57
CA PRO A 40 0.86 0.67 13.52
C PRO A 40 1.84 -0.44 13.93
N ALA A 41 1.93 -0.74 15.23
CA ALA A 41 2.75 -1.84 15.75
C ALA A 41 1.97 -3.16 15.66
N ILE A 42 2.03 -3.81 14.49
CA ILE A 42 1.28 -5.03 14.16
C ILE A 42 2.15 -6.01 13.37
N ALA A 43 1.82 -7.31 13.46
CA ALA A 43 2.62 -8.39 12.88
C ALA A 43 2.84 -8.28 11.36
N ASP A 44 1.90 -7.71 10.60
CA ASP A 44 2.06 -7.48 9.16
C ASP A 44 3.22 -6.51 8.86
N VAL A 45 3.42 -5.48 9.71
CA VAL A 45 4.53 -4.52 9.56
C VAL A 45 5.86 -5.20 9.88
N ASP A 46 5.90 -6.07 10.89
CA ASP A 46 7.10 -6.84 11.21
C ASP A 46 7.44 -7.80 10.06
N THR A 47 6.43 -8.50 9.51
CA THR A 47 6.61 -9.43 8.38
C THR A 47 7.11 -8.71 7.12
N MET A 48 6.55 -7.53 6.81
CA MET A 48 7.01 -6.72 5.68
C MET A 48 8.42 -6.16 5.93
N SER A 49 8.75 -5.83 7.18
CA SER A 49 10.10 -5.42 7.56
C SER A 49 11.11 -6.55 7.34
N ASP A 50 10.78 -7.77 7.73
CA ASP A 50 11.63 -8.95 7.51
C ASP A 50 11.80 -9.23 6.01
N LEU A 51 10.74 -9.09 5.21
CA LEU A 51 10.82 -9.21 3.75
C LEU A 51 11.80 -8.17 3.17
N LEU A 52 11.66 -6.91 3.56
CA LEU A 52 12.54 -5.84 3.07
C LEU A 52 13.99 -6.02 3.56
N ILE A 53 14.21 -6.51 4.78
CA ILE A 53 15.52 -6.91 5.29
C ILE A 53 16.14 -7.99 4.40
N ALA A 54 15.38 -9.02 4.05
CA ALA A 54 15.86 -10.08 3.17
C ALA A 54 16.21 -9.57 1.77
N LEU A 55 15.53 -8.53 1.30
CA LEU A 55 15.85 -7.84 0.05
C LEU A 55 17.03 -6.88 0.18
N GLY A 56 17.53 -6.57 1.38
CA GLY A 56 18.71 -5.73 1.61
C GLY A 56 18.42 -4.34 2.21
N VAL A 57 17.17 -4.02 2.52
CA VAL A 57 16.78 -2.77 3.20
C VAL A 57 17.01 -2.91 4.71
N LYS A 58 17.64 -1.92 5.34
CA LYS A 58 17.73 -1.90 6.81
C LYS A 58 16.47 -1.29 7.40
N THR A 59 15.88 -1.91 8.41
CA THR A 59 14.73 -1.34 9.13
C THR A 59 15.07 -1.09 10.59
N LYS A 60 14.51 -0.01 11.17
CA LYS A 60 14.72 0.35 12.56
C LYS A 60 13.55 1.15 13.10
N TRP A 61 12.93 0.68 14.18
CA TRP A 61 12.00 1.50 14.96
C TRP A 61 12.74 2.63 15.67
N LEU A 62 12.35 3.87 15.42
CA LEU A 62 12.87 5.07 16.09
C LEU A 62 12.02 5.46 17.32
N GLY A 63 10.81 4.90 17.40
CA GLY A 63 9.87 5.06 18.51
C GLY A 63 8.66 4.13 18.33
N PRO A 64 7.62 4.23 19.16
CA PRO A 64 6.48 3.31 19.13
C PRO A 64 5.69 3.30 17.81
N HIS A 65 5.74 4.40 17.05
CA HIS A 65 4.98 4.60 15.80
C HIS A 65 5.82 5.23 14.70
N GLU A 66 7.15 5.05 14.75
CA GLU A 66 8.08 5.64 13.79
C GLU A 66 9.09 4.59 13.34
N LEU A 67 9.11 4.31 12.03
CA LEU A 67 9.95 3.31 11.39
C LEU A 67 10.87 3.98 10.37
N SER A 68 12.18 3.82 10.55
CA SER A 68 13.20 4.17 9.56
C SER A 68 13.51 2.97 8.68
N LEU A 69 13.55 3.19 7.37
CA LEU A 69 13.98 2.24 6.35
C LEU A 69 15.14 2.85 5.58
N THR A 70 16.25 2.14 5.44
CA THR A 70 17.43 2.60 4.70
C THR A 70 17.72 1.65 3.55
N ASN A 71 17.57 2.15 2.33
CA ASN A 71 17.98 1.46 1.10
C ASN A 71 19.36 1.99 0.67
N SER A 72 20.36 1.12 0.64
CA SER A 72 21.73 1.48 0.23
C SER A 72 22.05 1.15 -1.23
N GLY A 73 21.04 0.81 -2.04
CA GLY A 73 21.20 0.38 -3.44
C GLY A 73 21.61 -1.08 -3.64
N ASN A 74 22.10 -1.74 -2.59
CA ASN A 74 22.45 -3.17 -2.63
C ASN A 74 21.22 -4.03 -2.32
N ILE A 75 20.34 -4.15 -3.31
CA ILE A 75 19.07 -4.86 -3.20
C ILE A 75 19.12 -6.20 -3.94
N SER A 76 18.69 -7.27 -3.27
CA SER A 76 18.38 -8.55 -3.88
C SER A 76 17.07 -8.45 -4.64
N THR A 77 17.01 -9.06 -5.82
CA THR A 77 15.78 -9.15 -6.62
C THR A 77 15.00 -10.45 -6.36
N GLU A 78 15.46 -11.27 -5.41
CA GLU A 78 14.80 -12.51 -5.02
C GLU A 78 14.19 -12.36 -3.62
N ALA A 79 12.86 -12.48 -3.55
CA ALA A 79 12.10 -12.45 -2.30
C ALA A 79 11.93 -13.86 -1.74
N PRO A 80 12.51 -14.19 -0.57
CA PRO A 80 12.50 -15.55 -0.04
C PRO A 80 11.09 -16.02 0.37
N PHE A 81 10.85 -17.32 0.20
CA PHE A 81 9.55 -17.97 0.40
C PHE A 81 8.95 -17.73 1.79
N GLU A 82 9.77 -17.87 2.83
CA GLU A 82 9.34 -17.79 4.23
C GLU A 82 8.74 -16.43 4.63
N ASN A 83 8.97 -15.39 3.84
CA ASN A 83 8.47 -14.04 4.07
C ASN A 83 7.25 -13.73 3.19
N VAL A 84 7.23 -14.26 1.96
CA VAL A 84 6.20 -13.98 0.96
C VAL A 84 4.90 -14.73 1.24
N ASP A 85 4.97 -15.95 1.76
CA ASP A 85 3.79 -16.78 2.08
C ASP A 85 3.00 -16.29 3.30
N LYS A 86 3.62 -15.44 4.14
CA LYS A 86 2.99 -14.97 5.40
C LYS A 86 2.00 -13.83 5.19
N ILE A 87 2.18 -13.01 4.16
CA ILE A 87 1.32 -11.84 3.89
C ILE A 87 1.11 -11.68 2.39
N ARG A 88 -0.16 -11.48 1.99
CA ARG A 88 -0.49 -11.23 0.58
C ARG A 88 0.13 -9.95 0.02
N ALA A 89 0.36 -8.95 0.88
CA ALA A 89 0.96 -7.66 0.51
C ALA A 89 2.41 -7.78 0.01
N SER A 90 3.04 -8.94 0.16
CA SER A 90 4.37 -9.23 -0.40
C SER A 90 4.44 -9.02 -1.92
N ILE A 91 3.34 -9.18 -2.66
CA ILE A 91 3.27 -8.90 -4.10
C ILE A 91 3.67 -7.45 -4.45
N ASN A 92 3.58 -6.51 -3.49
CA ASN A 92 3.83 -5.09 -3.73
C ASN A 92 5.30 -4.75 -3.97
N VAL A 93 6.24 -5.69 -3.72
CA VAL A 93 7.65 -5.50 -4.08
C VAL A 93 7.91 -5.72 -5.58
N LEU A 94 6.99 -6.38 -6.31
CA LEU A 94 7.17 -6.74 -7.71
C LEU A 94 7.43 -5.52 -8.61
N GLY A 95 6.54 -4.54 -8.58
CA GLY A 95 6.62 -3.32 -9.37
C GLY A 95 7.90 -2.52 -9.10
N PRO A 96 8.21 -2.19 -7.82
CA PRO A 96 9.45 -1.52 -7.44
C PRO A 96 10.71 -2.26 -7.87
N LEU A 97 10.77 -3.58 -7.63
CA LEU A 97 11.94 -4.39 -8.00
C LEU A 97 12.16 -4.39 -9.51
N LEU A 98 11.08 -4.63 -10.26
CA LEU A 98 11.13 -4.73 -11.71
C LEU A 98 11.53 -3.39 -12.36
N THR A 99 10.92 -2.27 -11.97
CA THR A 99 11.20 -0.97 -12.60
C THR A 99 12.59 -0.43 -12.25
N HIS A 100 13.03 -0.66 -11.01
CA HIS A 100 14.30 -0.12 -10.53
C HIS A 100 15.48 -1.03 -10.93
N TYR A 101 15.38 -2.33 -10.64
CA TYR A 101 16.47 -3.31 -10.77
C TYR A 101 16.33 -4.25 -11.99
N GLY A 102 15.24 -4.15 -12.76
CA GLY A 102 15.06 -4.87 -14.03
C GLY A 102 14.60 -6.32 -13.91
N GLN A 103 14.53 -6.86 -12.70
CA GLN A 103 14.08 -8.23 -12.44
C GLN A 103 13.48 -8.37 -11.04
N ALA A 104 12.60 -9.34 -10.87
CA ALA A 104 11.99 -9.71 -9.61
C ALA A 104 11.61 -11.20 -9.63
N LEU A 105 12.16 -11.97 -8.71
CA LEU A 105 11.77 -13.34 -8.43
C LEU A 105 11.04 -13.37 -7.10
N ILE A 106 9.74 -13.62 -7.13
CA ILE A 106 8.89 -13.65 -5.93
C ILE A 106 8.10 -14.94 -5.88
N ASN A 107 7.89 -15.48 -4.68
CA ASN A 107 6.99 -16.63 -4.52
C ASN A 107 5.53 -16.21 -4.65
N TRP A 108 4.62 -17.18 -4.80
CA TRP A 108 3.20 -16.87 -4.77
C TRP A 108 2.80 -16.23 -3.44
N PRO A 109 2.08 -15.09 -3.45
CA PRO A 109 1.64 -14.43 -2.23
C PRO A 109 0.64 -15.33 -1.48
N GLY A 110 0.97 -15.63 -0.22
CA GLY A 110 0.14 -16.43 0.68
C GLY A 110 -0.66 -15.60 1.68
N GLY A 111 -0.93 -16.18 2.85
CA GLY A 111 -1.43 -15.47 4.03
C GLY A 111 -2.91 -15.09 4.04
N ASP A 112 -3.71 -15.57 3.07
CA ASP A 112 -5.15 -15.28 2.96
C ASP A 112 -5.97 -16.57 2.78
N ASP A 113 -7.01 -16.78 3.60
CA ASP A 113 -8.01 -17.88 3.47
C ASP A 113 -9.37 -17.38 2.91
N PHE A 114 -9.37 -16.22 2.24
CA PHE A 114 -10.58 -15.57 1.72
C PHE A 114 -11.04 -16.10 0.35
N GLY A 115 -10.50 -17.22 -0.10
CA GLY A 115 -10.71 -17.78 -1.44
C GLY A 115 -9.71 -17.29 -2.49
N GLY A 116 -9.91 -17.74 -3.75
CA GLY A 116 -9.01 -17.43 -4.86
C GLY A 116 -8.99 -15.94 -5.21
N ARG A 117 -7.86 -15.28 -4.99
CA ARG A 117 -7.60 -13.92 -5.43
C ARG A 117 -6.48 -13.98 -6.48
N PRO A 118 -6.80 -13.97 -7.78
CA PRO A 118 -5.79 -14.04 -8.83
C PRO A 118 -4.98 -12.73 -8.89
N ILE A 119 -3.82 -12.79 -9.52
CA ILE A 119 -2.94 -11.63 -9.78
C ILE A 119 -2.82 -11.32 -11.27
N ASP A 120 -3.74 -11.85 -12.08
CA ASP A 120 -3.81 -11.69 -13.53
C ASP A 120 -3.75 -10.23 -13.97
N LEU A 121 -4.40 -9.33 -13.23
CA LEU A 121 -4.35 -7.89 -13.50
C LEU A 121 -2.97 -7.27 -13.22
N HIS A 122 -2.23 -7.79 -12.25
CA HIS A 122 -0.85 -7.33 -12.01
C HIS A 122 0.03 -7.72 -13.20
N ILE A 123 -0.08 -8.98 -13.62
CA ILE A 123 0.75 -9.57 -14.66
C ILE A 123 0.47 -8.90 -16.00
N SER A 124 -0.79 -8.89 -16.43
CA SER A 124 -1.19 -8.26 -17.69
C SER A 124 -0.86 -6.77 -17.75
N GLY A 125 -0.94 -6.05 -16.63
CA GLY A 125 -0.51 -4.65 -16.55
C GLY A 125 0.99 -4.46 -16.78
N LEU A 126 1.82 -5.28 -16.13
CA LEU A 126 3.27 -5.23 -16.30
C LEU A 126 3.73 -5.72 -17.69
N GLU A 127 3.08 -6.74 -18.25
CA GLU A 127 3.33 -7.20 -19.63
C GLU A 127 3.03 -6.12 -20.67
N LYS A 128 1.94 -5.35 -20.48
CA LYS A 128 1.64 -4.17 -21.33
C LYS A 128 2.74 -3.10 -21.28
N MET A 129 3.48 -3.04 -20.17
CA MET A 129 4.65 -2.16 -20.00
C MET A 129 5.95 -2.77 -20.55
N GLY A 130 5.90 -3.97 -21.15
CA GLY A 130 7.04 -4.64 -21.77
C GLY A 130 7.81 -5.60 -20.86
N ALA A 131 7.24 -5.99 -19.71
CA ALA A 131 7.82 -7.04 -18.88
C ALA A 131 7.57 -8.43 -19.49
N THR A 132 8.52 -9.33 -19.31
CA THR A 132 8.30 -10.77 -19.49
C THR A 132 8.06 -11.39 -18.12
N ILE A 133 6.97 -12.14 -17.96
CA ILE A 133 6.60 -12.77 -16.70
C ILE A 133 6.42 -14.28 -16.91
N GLU A 134 7.26 -15.05 -16.27
CA GLU A 134 7.21 -16.51 -16.25
C GLU A 134 6.62 -16.96 -14.91
N GLN A 135 5.66 -17.89 -14.97
CA GLN A 135 4.96 -18.39 -13.79
C GLN A 135 5.09 -19.91 -13.72
N ASN A 136 5.37 -20.42 -12.53
CA ASN A 136 5.24 -21.85 -12.23
C ASN A 136 4.46 -22.03 -10.91
N LEU A 137 4.40 -23.25 -10.39
CA LEU A 137 3.63 -23.55 -9.17
C LEU A 137 4.19 -22.90 -7.89
N LEU A 138 5.44 -22.44 -7.91
CA LEU A 138 6.16 -21.94 -6.73
C LEU A 138 6.34 -20.43 -6.78
N ASN A 139 6.70 -19.90 -7.96
CA ASN A 139 7.13 -18.51 -8.09
C ASN A 139 6.69 -17.84 -9.40
N ILE A 140 6.83 -16.51 -9.35
CA ILE A 140 6.66 -15.55 -10.43
C ILE A 140 8.04 -14.95 -10.67
N ASN A 141 8.57 -15.16 -11.88
CA ASN A 141 9.82 -14.59 -12.33
C ASN A 141 9.53 -13.50 -13.37
N ALA A 142 9.77 -12.25 -13.04
CA ALA A 142 9.53 -11.10 -13.91
C ALA A 142 10.85 -10.42 -14.27
N TYR A 143 11.03 -10.07 -15.54
CA TYR A 143 12.22 -9.36 -16.01
C TYR A 143 11.89 -8.40 -17.16
N ALA A 144 12.63 -7.29 -17.22
CA ALA A 144 12.53 -6.27 -18.26
C ALA A 144 13.82 -5.47 -18.35
N ASP A 145 14.37 -5.30 -19.56
CA ASP A 145 15.52 -4.40 -19.78
C ASP A 145 15.15 -2.95 -19.43
N GLU A 146 13.97 -2.51 -19.91
CA GLU A 146 13.39 -1.21 -19.65
C GLU A 146 11.86 -1.31 -19.79
N LEU A 147 11.12 -0.95 -18.73
CA LEU A 147 9.67 -0.79 -18.82
C LEU A 147 9.33 0.45 -19.64
N ARG A 148 8.23 0.38 -20.39
CA ARG A 148 7.70 1.49 -21.20
C ARG A 148 6.35 1.93 -20.67
N GLY A 149 6.06 3.22 -20.86
CA GLY A 149 4.73 3.77 -20.61
C GLY A 149 3.68 3.06 -21.46
N ALA A 150 2.51 2.81 -20.88
CA ALA A 150 1.40 2.12 -21.52
C ALA A 150 0.05 2.65 -21.05
N GLU A 151 -1.00 2.46 -21.86
CA GLU A 151 -2.38 2.65 -21.44
C GLU A 151 -2.96 1.32 -20.95
N ILE A 152 -3.39 1.29 -19.69
CA ILE A 152 -3.81 0.07 -19.01
C ILE A 152 -5.19 0.29 -18.40
N GLU A 153 -6.21 -0.31 -19.02
CA GLU A 153 -7.55 -0.39 -18.47
C GLU A 153 -7.69 -1.65 -17.60
N LEU A 154 -8.09 -1.48 -16.33
CA LEU A 154 -8.38 -2.58 -15.42
C LEU A 154 -9.85 -3.01 -15.54
N SER A 155 -10.09 -4.33 -15.65
CA SER A 155 -11.45 -4.88 -15.74
C SER A 155 -12.29 -4.64 -14.48
N PHE A 156 -11.63 -4.48 -13.33
CA PHE A 156 -12.20 -3.94 -12.09
C PHE A 156 -11.13 -3.15 -11.33
N ALA A 157 -11.56 -2.27 -10.43
CA ALA A 157 -10.69 -1.42 -9.64
C ALA A 157 -9.92 -2.20 -8.56
N SER A 158 -8.92 -2.98 -8.99
CA SER A 158 -8.05 -3.76 -8.11
C SER A 158 -7.04 -2.85 -7.40
N VAL A 159 -7.09 -2.81 -6.07
CA VAL A 159 -6.12 -2.08 -5.23
C VAL A 159 -4.70 -2.58 -5.51
N GLY A 160 -4.51 -3.91 -5.49
CA GLY A 160 -3.20 -4.54 -5.70
C GLY A 160 -2.63 -4.29 -7.09
N ALA A 161 -3.46 -4.41 -8.14
CA ALA A 161 -2.97 -4.16 -9.49
C ALA A 161 -2.63 -2.68 -9.68
N THR A 162 -3.48 -1.78 -9.16
CA THR A 162 -3.26 -0.33 -9.24
C THR A 162 -1.93 0.06 -8.61
N GLU A 163 -1.63 -0.37 -7.37
CA GLU A 163 -0.38 -0.01 -6.70
C GLU A 163 0.86 -0.60 -7.37
N ASN A 164 0.76 -1.82 -7.89
CA ASN A 164 1.89 -2.51 -8.49
C ASN A 164 2.25 -1.89 -9.85
N ILE A 165 1.24 -1.59 -10.67
CA ILE A 165 1.43 -0.90 -11.95
C ILE A 165 1.87 0.54 -11.72
N LEU A 166 1.28 1.25 -10.75
CA LEU A 166 1.66 2.61 -10.36
C LEU A 166 3.14 2.69 -9.99
N THR A 167 3.62 1.81 -9.10
CA THR A 167 5.02 1.80 -8.68
C THR A 167 5.95 1.35 -9.79
N ALA A 168 5.55 0.39 -10.64
CA ALA A 168 6.32 0.00 -11.82
C ALA A 168 6.45 1.14 -12.86
N ALA A 169 5.45 2.01 -12.97
CA ALA A 169 5.44 3.13 -13.90
C ALA A 169 6.43 4.26 -13.53
N ILE A 170 6.93 4.29 -12.30
CA ILE A 170 7.78 5.38 -11.79
C ILE A 170 9.05 5.60 -12.61
N TYR A 171 9.71 4.54 -13.06
CA TYR A 171 10.88 4.64 -13.96
C TYR A 171 10.64 4.11 -15.37
N ALA A 172 9.39 3.85 -15.73
CA ALA A 172 9.05 3.41 -17.08
C ALA A 172 9.30 4.53 -18.08
N LYS A 173 9.82 4.22 -19.26
CA LYS A 173 10.07 5.21 -20.31
C LYS A 173 8.77 5.69 -20.94
N GLY A 174 8.42 6.95 -20.70
CA GLY A 174 7.22 7.58 -21.26
C GLY A 174 6.17 7.86 -20.20
N THR A 175 4.89 7.81 -20.59
CA THR A 175 3.77 8.04 -19.68
C THR A 175 2.93 6.77 -19.60
N THR A 176 2.57 6.36 -18.38
CA THR A 176 1.63 5.28 -18.13
C THR A 176 0.30 5.87 -17.70
N VAL A 177 -0.80 5.36 -18.26
CA VAL A 177 -2.15 5.69 -17.84
C VAL A 177 -2.79 4.43 -17.28
N ILE A 178 -3.32 4.53 -16.05
CA ILE A 178 -4.12 3.47 -15.44
C ILE A 178 -5.57 3.95 -15.41
N ASP A 179 -6.41 3.35 -16.25
CA ASP A 179 -7.85 3.59 -16.28
C ASP A 179 -8.59 2.55 -15.44
N ASN A 180 -9.67 2.99 -14.79
CA ASN A 180 -10.39 2.26 -13.76
C ASN A 180 -9.51 1.88 -12.54
N ALA A 181 -8.61 2.78 -12.18
CA ALA A 181 -7.75 2.65 -11.00
C ALA A 181 -8.56 2.60 -9.70
N ALA A 182 -8.00 1.89 -8.71
CA ALA A 182 -8.47 1.90 -7.33
C ALA A 182 -8.43 3.32 -6.74
N ARG A 183 -9.47 3.68 -5.97
CA ARG A 183 -9.70 5.04 -5.43
C ARG A 183 -9.60 5.09 -3.91
N GLU A 184 -9.17 4.00 -3.32
CA GLU A 184 -8.99 3.85 -1.90
C GLU A 184 -8.01 4.90 -1.36
N PRO A 185 -8.26 5.49 -0.18
CA PRO A 185 -7.37 6.48 0.42
C PRO A 185 -5.91 6.03 0.52
N GLU A 186 -5.69 4.71 0.70
CA GLU A 186 -4.36 4.11 0.76
C GLU A 186 -3.59 4.22 -0.58
N ILE A 187 -4.28 4.25 -1.73
CA ILE A 187 -3.67 4.53 -3.04
C ILE A 187 -3.27 6.01 -3.13
N GLY A 188 -4.14 6.90 -2.65
CA GLY A 188 -3.83 8.33 -2.56
C GLY A 188 -2.60 8.61 -1.69
N ASP A 189 -2.50 7.93 -0.54
CA ASP A 189 -1.35 8.05 0.37
C ASP A 189 -0.04 7.59 -0.28
N LEU A 190 -0.07 6.46 -0.99
CA LEU A 190 1.06 5.98 -1.79
C LEU A 190 1.47 7.00 -2.86
N CYS A 191 0.52 7.52 -3.64
CA CYS A 191 0.81 8.56 -4.63
C CYS A 191 1.45 9.80 -4.00
N ASN A 192 0.95 10.24 -2.84
CA ASN A 192 1.48 11.40 -2.14
C ASN A 192 2.93 11.19 -1.67
N MET A 193 3.27 9.99 -1.17
CA MET A 193 4.64 9.65 -0.83
C MET A 193 5.53 9.62 -2.08
N LEU A 194 5.07 9.01 -3.18
CA LEU A 194 5.81 8.96 -4.44
C LEU A 194 6.06 10.37 -5.01
N VAL A 195 5.08 11.26 -4.94
CA VAL A 195 5.24 12.69 -5.32
C VAL A 195 6.26 13.38 -4.41
N ALA A 196 6.20 13.15 -3.09
CA ALA A 196 7.18 13.68 -2.16
C ALA A 196 8.60 13.16 -2.45
N MET A 197 8.73 11.91 -2.92
CA MET A 197 9.99 11.33 -3.37
C MET A 197 10.49 11.94 -4.69
N GLY A 198 9.66 12.68 -5.44
CA GLY A 198 10.02 13.35 -6.69
C GLY A 198 9.32 12.83 -7.95
N ALA A 199 8.35 11.91 -7.82
CA ALA A 199 7.57 11.44 -8.95
C ALA A 199 6.54 12.48 -9.44
N GLN A 200 6.12 12.38 -10.70
CA GLN A 200 5.05 13.20 -11.26
C GLN A 200 3.83 12.32 -11.58
N ILE A 201 2.77 12.50 -10.79
CA ILE A 201 1.54 11.70 -10.85
C ILE A 201 0.34 12.64 -10.88
N GLU A 202 -0.55 12.46 -11.85
CA GLU A 202 -1.83 13.18 -11.96
C GLU A 202 -3.01 12.25 -11.68
N GLY A 203 -4.16 12.85 -11.33
CA GLY A 203 -5.41 12.11 -11.11
C GLY A 203 -5.48 11.37 -9.78
N ILE A 204 -4.64 11.72 -8.79
CA ILE A 204 -4.62 11.13 -7.45
C ILE A 204 -6.03 11.15 -6.83
N GLY A 205 -6.50 10.00 -6.37
CA GLY A 205 -7.85 9.83 -5.80
C GLY A 205 -8.97 9.67 -6.83
N THR A 206 -8.67 9.73 -8.13
CA THR A 206 -9.63 9.48 -9.21
C THR A 206 -9.46 8.08 -9.80
N SER A 207 -10.38 7.67 -10.67
CA SER A 207 -10.30 6.38 -11.38
C SER A 207 -9.32 6.38 -12.55
N ARG A 208 -8.62 7.50 -12.80
CA ARG A 208 -7.66 7.63 -13.89
C ARG A 208 -6.36 8.22 -13.35
N LEU A 209 -5.32 7.41 -13.28
CA LEU A 209 -3.98 7.85 -12.89
C LEU A 209 -3.11 8.06 -14.12
N VAL A 210 -2.39 9.17 -14.18
CA VAL A 210 -1.36 9.43 -15.20
C VAL A 210 -0.01 9.53 -14.50
N ILE A 211 0.91 8.64 -14.86
CA ILE A 211 2.23 8.55 -14.25
C ILE A 211 3.25 8.92 -15.33
N HIS A 212 4.01 9.98 -15.10
CA HIS A 212 5.10 10.35 -15.98
C HIS A 212 6.39 9.71 -15.48
N GLY A 213 6.98 8.87 -16.34
CA GLY A 213 8.25 8.20 -16.08
C GLY A 213 9.36 9.16 -15.66
N SER A 214 9.89 8.94 -14.47
CA SER A 214 11.01 9.67 -13.90
C SER A 214 12.34 9.07 -14.36
N LYS A 215 13.42 9.84 -14.28
CA LYS A 215 14.76 9.31 -14.58
C LYS A 215 15.21 8.38 -13.44
N LYS A 216 15.83 7.23 -13.74
CA LYS A 216 16.39 6.37 -12.69
C LYS A 216 17.34 7.16 -11.78
N GLY A 217 17.19 7.00 -10.47
CA GLY A 217 17.95 7.73 -9.46
C GLY A 217 17.50 9.18 -9.20
N SER A 218 16.40 9.63 -9.80
CA SER A 218 15.85 10.98 -9.52
C SER A 218 14.96 11.07 -8.28
N LEU A 219 14.46 9.94 -7.78
CA LEU A 219 13.73 9.92 -6.51
C LEU A 219 14.69 9.92 -5.31
N HIS A 220 14.19 10.35 -4.15
CA HIS A 220 14.95 10.44 -2.91
C HIS A 220 14.15 9.96 -1.70
N GLY A 221 14.87 9.66 -0.61
CA GLY A 221 14.28 9.32 0.68
C GLY A 221 13.45 10.46 1.28
N VAL A 222 12.36 10.11 1.98
CA VAL A 222 11.41 11.09 2.54
C VAL A 222 10.95 10.73 3.94
N ARG A 223 10.49 11.73 4.69
CA ARG A 223 9.69 11.53 5.91
C ARG A 223 8.20 11.64 5.54
N HIS A 224 7.44 10.58 5.78
CA HIS A 224 6.02 10.50 5.42
C HIS A 224 5.16 10.04 6.60
N ALA A 225 3.98 10.61 6.78
CA ALA A 225 3.04 10.19 7.82
C ALA A 225 1.96 9.30 7.22
N VAL A 226 1.89 8.05 7.68
CA VAL A 226 0.86 7.10 7.24
C VAL A 226 -0.52 7.65 7.59
N ILE A 227 -1.46 7.62 6.64
CA ILE A 227 -2.85 8.02 6.94
C ILE A 227 -3.48 7.15 8.03
N ASN A 228 -4.48 7.67 8.76
CA ASN A 228 -5.19 6.91 9.78
C ASN A 228 -6.06 5.80 9.19
N ASP A 229 -6.18 4.69 9.93
CA ASP A 229 -6.90 3.49 9.48
C ASP A 229 -8.43 3.68 9.49
N ARG A 230 -9.00 3.84 8.30
CA ARG A 230 -10.45 3.99 8.11
C ARG A 230 -11.24 2.73 8.49
N VAL A 231 -10.66 1.53 8.39
CA VAL A 231 -11.33 0.28 8.76
C VAL A 231 -11.38 0.16 10.29
N GLN A 232 -10.31 0.51 10.98
CA GLN A 232 -10.27 0.53 12.43
C GLN A 232 -11.16 1.63 13.03
N ALA A 233 -11.19 2.82 12.42
CA ALA A 233 -12.13 3.87 12.78
C ALA A 233 -13.59 3.40 12.65
N ALA A 234 -13.95 2.79 11.53
CA ALA A 234 -15.28 2.21 11.33
C ALA A 234 -15.59 1.11 12.36
N THR A 235 -14.61 0.30 12.74
CA THR A 235 -14.77 -0.73 13.78
C THR A 235 -15.09 -0.14 15.14
N TYR A 236 -14.46 0.97 15.52
CA TYR A 236 -14.80 1.69 16.76
C TYR A 236 -16.22 2.28 16.72
N ILE A 237 -16.62 2.85 15.58
CA ILE A 237 -17.99 3.34 15.39
C ILE A 237 -18.99 2.18 15.52
N ALA A 238 -18.69 1.02 14.93
CA ALA A 238 -19.51 -0.18 15.04
C ALA A 238 -19.71 -0.62 16.49
N ALA A 239 -18.64 -0.58 17.30
CA ALA A 239 -18.70 -0.95 18.70
C ALA A 239 -19.67 -0.05 19.49
N VAL A 240 -19.64 1.27 19.25
CA VAL A 240 -20.58 2.23 19.86
C VAL A 240 -21.99 2.03 19.34
N ALA A 241 -22.17 1.77 18.04
CA ALA A 241 -23.47 1.49 17.45
C ALA A 241 -24.15 0.27 18.08
N ILE A 242 -23.38 -0.75 18.47
CA ILE A 242 -23.89 -1.98 19.09
C ILE A 242 -24.12 -1.82 20.60
N ALA A 243 -23.16 -1.25 21.31
CA ALA A 243 -23.19 -1.17 22.78
C ALA A 243 -23.94 0.06 23.31
N GLY A 244 -24.18 1.06 22.46
CA GLY A 244 -24.61 2.41 22.87
C GLY A 244 -23.50 3.21 23.54
N GLY A 245 -23.77 4.49 23.80
CA GLY A 245 -22.86 5.41 24.47
C GLY A 245 -22.30 6.51 23.55
N ASP A 246 -21.17 7.11 23.94
CA ASP A 246 -20.56 8.27 23.27
C ASP A 246 -19.04 8.18 23.30
N VAL A 247 -18.43 8.03 22.13
CA VAL A 247 -16.98 7.90 21.98
C VAL A 247 -16.46 8.89 20.95
N GLN A 248 -15.43 9.63 21.34
CA GLN A 248 -14.64 10.44 20.44
C GLN A 248 -13.59 9.57 19.72
N VAL A 249 -13.76 9.39 18.41
CA VAL A 249 -12.80 8.66 17.57
C VAL A 249 -11.82 9.65 16.94
N ARG A 250 -10.64 9.81 17.53
CA ARG A 250 -9.60 10.77 17.12
C ARG A 250 -8.79 10.24 15.94
N GLY A 251 -8.46 11.11 14.99
CA GLY A 251 -7.74 10.76 13.77
C GLY A 251 -8.61 10.10 12.69
N ALA A 252 -9.89 9.84 12.96
CA ALA A 252 -10.83 9.43 11.92
C ALA A 252 -11.04 10.57 10.90
N ARG A 253 -11.02 10.21 9.62
CA ARG A 253 -11.25 11.10 8.48
C ARG A 253 -12.58 10.75 7.82
N PRO A 254 -13.67 11.50 8.08
CA PRO A 254 -14.99 11.19 7.53
C PRO A 254 -15.01 11.04 6.00
N GLU A 255 -14.20 11.83 5.30
CA GLU A 255 -14.03 11.78 3.84
C GLU A 255 -13.52 10.42 3.33
N HIS A 256 -12.83 9.65 4.17
CA HIS A 256 -12.37 8.30 3.82
C HIS A 256 -13.44 7.21 4.07
N MET A 257 -14.58 7.57 4.66
CA MET A 257 -15.58 6.64 5.19
C MET A 257 -17.02 7.04 4.90
N GLU A 258 -17.27 7.96 3.97
CA GLU A 258 -18.59 8.55 3.71
C GLU A 258 -19.71 7.51 3.60
N MET A 259 -19.50 6.46 2.81
CA MET A 259 -20.49 5.38 2.63
C MET A 259 -20.82 4.67 3.95
N VAL A 260 -19.80 4.35 4.74
CA VAL A 260 -19.96 3.62 6.01
C VAL A 260 -20.63 4.49 7.06
N ILE A 261 -20.22 5.76 7.16
CA ILE A 261 -20.84 6.74 8.06
C ILE A 261 -22.33 6.90 7.71
N ASN A 262 -22.65 7.06 6.43
CA ASN A 262 -24.04 7.17 5.97
C ASN A 262 -24.89 5.96 6.37
N LYS A 263 -24.31 4.75 6.32
CA LYS A 263 -25.01 3.53 6.77
C LYS A 263 -25.25 3.52 8.27
N TYR A 264 -24.28 3.90 9.09
CA TYR A 264 -24.49 4.04 10.53
C TYR A 264 -25.53 5.11 10.87
N THR A 265 -25.51 6.25 10.18
CA THR A 265 -26.54 7.29 10.36
C THR A 265 -27.93 6.81 9.97
N GLN A 266 -28.08 6.04 8.89
CA GLN A 266 -29.35 5.39 8.53
C GLN A 266 -29.85 4.41 9.61
N MET A 267 -28.93 3.80 10.37
CA MET A 267 -29.26 2.94 11.51
C MET A 267 -29.55 3.71 12.81
N GLY A 268 -29.51 5.05 12.79
CA GLY A 268 -29.81 5.91 13.93
C GLY A 268 -28.61 6.34 14.76
N VAL A 269 -27.38 6.05 14.32
CA VAL A 269 -26.16 6.50 15.02
C VAL A 269 -25.89 7.96 14.70
N SER A 270 -25.75 8.80 15.73
CA SER A 270 -25.36 10.21 15.57
C SER A 270 -23.84 10.30 15.42
N ILE A 271 -23.37 10.74 14.25
CA ILE A 271 -21.95 10.92 13.93
C ILE A 271 -21.77 12.33 13.39
N TYR A 272 -20.86 13.10 13.97
CA TYR A 272 -20.54 14.46 13.54
C TYR A 272 -19.03 14.72 13.65
N PRO A 273 -18.45 15.52 12.73
CA PRO A 273 -17.06 15.96 12.86
C PRO A 273 -16.85 16.71 14.17
N GLN A 274 -15.67 16.54 14.76
CA GLN A 274 -15.26 17.37 15.90
C GLN A 274 -15.11 18.82 15.40
N ARG A 275 -15.64 19.77 16.17
CA ARG A 275 -15.42 21.20 15.94
C ARG A 275 -14.02 21.61 16.38
#